data_AF-A0A0E0C0B7-F1
#
_entry.id   AF-A0A0E0C0B7-F1
#
_cell.length_a   1.000
_cell.length_b   1.000
_cell.length_c   1.000
_cell.angle_alpha   90.00
_cell.angle_beta   90.00
_cell.angle_gamma   90.00
#
_symmetry.space_group_name_H-M   'P 1'
#
loop_
_entity.id
_entity.type
_entity.pdbx_description
1 polymer ?
#
loop_
_entity_poly.entity_id
_entity_poly.type
_entity_poly.pdbx_seq_one_letter_code
_entity_poly.pdbx_strand_id
1 'polypeptide(L)'
;MPKIPSTPVQASDSELLFDVAESAARRGAAGRAAGAVARVRALARDSERNRRCFVSVCTGRVLAAAFESLAAAGKAGVLEDVPAALVCMMPLDEEAARVLASSMGSLVTIAKHGSLLGRLNAVLAIKEAVSRDGAFVDLADDKVDEVVDALLVIIKALICLQDTKVAMVATYHLASSDERVAARVVWRLWILHTYTACIFDWV
;
A
#
# COMPACT_ATOMS: atom_id res chain seq x y z
N MET A 1 3.48 41.22 15.51
CA MET A 1 3.22 39.94 14.81
C MET A 1 4.21 38.91 15.33
N PRO A 2 3.79 37.78 15.89
CA PRO A 2 4.74 36.77 16.33
C PRO A 2 5.24 35.98 15.10
N LYS A 3 6.56 35.98 14.88
CA LYS A 3 7.24 35.04 13.98
C LYS A 3 7.14 33.65 14.61
N ILE A 4 6.38 32.76 14.00
CA ILE A 4 6.34 31.35 14.39
C ILE A 4 7.75 30.79 14.12
N PRO A 5 8.45 30.22 15.13
CA PRO A 5 9.71 29.55 14.86
C PRO A 5 9.40 28.25 14.13
N SER A 6 9.79 28.16 12.86
CA SER A 6 9.93 26.89 12.17
C SER A 6 10.92 26.06 12.98
N THR A 7 10.46 24.97 13.61
CA THR A 7 11.39 24.08 14.32
C THR A 7 12.37 23.46 13.31
N PRO A 8 13.65 23.25 13.65
CA PRO A 8 14.66 22.64 12.76
C PRO A 8 14.23 21.31 12.12
N VAL A 9 13.30 20.60 12.79
CA VAL A 9 12.68 19.36 12.32
C VAL A 9 11.93 19.56 10.98
N GLN A 10 11.12 20.61 10.82
CA GLN A 10 10.31 20.80 9.61
C GLN A 10 11.14 21.12 8.36
N ALA A 11 12.25 21.85 8.52
CA ALA A 11 13.18 22.11 7.42
C ALA A 11 13.92 20.82 7.01
N SER A 12 14.29 19.99 7.99
CA SER A 12 14.91 18.68 7.76
C SER A 12 13.94 17.70 7.08
N ASP A 13 12.65 17.77 7.41
CA ASP A 13 11.62 16.94 6.77
C ASP A 13 11.47 17.28 5.28
N SER A 14 11.51 18.56 4.91
CA SER A 14 11.42 19.00 3.51
C SER A 14 12.59 18.51 2.67
N GLU A 15 13.82 18.59 3.18
CA GLU A 15 15.01 18.07 2.50
C GLU A 15 14.95 16.54 2.35
N LEU A 16 14.48 15.84 3.37
CA LEU A 16 14.28 14.39 3.33
C LEU A 16 13.25 13.99 2.26
N LEU A 17 12.12 14.70 2.17
CA LEU A 17 11.10 14.41 1.17
C LEU A 17 11.58 14.71 -0.25
N PHE A 18 12.36 15.79 -0.41
CA PHE A 18 13.03 16.08 -1.68
C PHE A 18 14.00 14.95 -2.07
N ASP A 19 14.78 14.45 -1.10
CA ASP A 19 15.71 13.34 -1.33
C ASP A 19 15.00 12.03 -1.74
N VAL A 20 13.84 11.73 -1.13
CA VAL A 20 12.97 10.61 -1.54
C VAL A 20 12.54 10.76 -2.99
N ALA A 21 11.96 11.92 -3.35
CA ALA A 21 11.44 12.17 -4.69
C ALA A 21 12.55 12.13 -5.76
N GLU A 22 13.66 12.81 -5.49
CA GLU A 22 14.81 12.88 -6.40
C GLU A 22 15.45 11.51 -6.61
N SER A 23 15.65 10.74 -5.53
CA SER A 23 16.27 9.42 -5.60
C SER A 23 15.37 8.37 -6.26
N ALA A 24 14.06 8.47 -6.09
CA ALA A 24 13.11 7.58 -6.76
C ALA A 24 13.16 7.75 -8.29
N ALA A 25 13.17 9.01 -8.75
CA ALA A 25 13.22 9.36 -10.17
C ALA A 25 14.56 9.04 -10.85
N ARG A 26 15.68 9.04 -10.10
CA ARG A 26 17.02 8.80 -10.66
C ARG A 26 17.32 7.32 -10.91
N ARG A 27 17.86 7.01 -12.09
CA ARG A 27 18.46 5.68 -12.37
C ARG A 27 19.71 5.50 -11.51
N GLY A 28 19.89 4.29 -10.96
CA GLY A 28 21.03 3.96 -10.09
C GLY A 28 20.95 4.47 -8.63
N ALA A 29 19.95 5.28 -8.27
CA ALA A 29 19.81 5.83 -6.92
C ALA A 29 18.92 4.98 -5.97
N ALA A 30 18.75 3.70 -6.24
CA ALA A 30 17.87 2.81 -5.47
C ALA A 30 18.24 2.75 -3.98
N GLY A 31 19.53 2.55 -3.66
CA GLY A 31 20.00 2.53 -2.27
C GLY A 31 19.78 3.86 -1.54
N ARG A 32 19.89 4.99 -2.25
CA ARG A 32 19.61 6.32 -1.71
C ARG A 32 18.13 6.51 -1.43
N ALA A 33 17.26 6.10 -2.35
CA ALA A 33 15.82 6.10 -2.14
C ALA A 33 15.42 5.24 -0.93
N ALA A 34 15.98 4.03 -0.79
CA ALA A 34 15.75 3.17 0.37
C ALA A 34 16.18 3.83 1.68
N GLY A 35 17.39 4.41 1.71
CA GLY A 35 17.90 5.13 2.89
C GLY A 35 17.01 6.31 3.28
N ALA A 36 16.58 7.11 2.32
CA ALA A 36 15.70 8.25 2.56
C ALA A 36 14.32 7.82 3.10
N VAL A 37 13.71 6.80 2.48
CA VAL A 37 12.43 6.22 2.91
C VAL A 37 12.53 5.61 4.32
N ALA A 38 13.60 4.88 4.61
CA ALA A 38 13.85 4.30 5.92
C ALA A 38 14.00 5.38 7.01
N ARG A 39 14.66 6.51 6.70
CA ARG A 39 14.79 7.65 7.63
C ARG A 39 13.44 8.32 7.90
N VAL A 40 12.64 8.57 6.87
CA VAL A 40 11.26 9.10 7.04
C VAL A 40 10.46 8.18 7.95
N ARG A 41 10.49 6.87 7.69
CA ARG A 41 9.78 5.87 8.50
C ARG A 41 10.26 5.84 9.95
N ALA A 42 11.57 5.88 10.18
CA ALA A 42 12.15 5.87 11.52
C ALA A 42 11.72 7.11 12.32
N LEU A 43 11.84 8.30 11.72
CA LEU A 43 11.44 9.56 12.36
C LEU A 43 9.94 9.62 12.66
N ALA A 44 9.11 9.11 11.74
CA ALA A 44 7.66 9.03 11.95
C ALA A 44 7.27 8.08 13.09
N ARG A 45 8.05 7.00 13.31
CA ARG A 45 7.81 6.05 14.41
C ARG A 45 8.39 6.51 15.76
N ASP A 46 9.34 7.43 15.73
CA ASP A 46 10.00 7.95 16.93
C ASP A 46 9.02 8.71 17.85
N SER A 47 8.09 9.47 17.27
CA SER A 47 7.00 10.09 18.04
C SER A 47 5.75 10.40 17.23
N GLU A 48 4.60 10.40 17.89
CA GLU A 48 3.32 10.84 17.29
C GLU A 48 3.38 12.29 16.79
N ARG A 49 4.19 13.14 17.44
CA ARG A 49 4.44 14.51 16.99
C ARG A 49 5.11 14.52 15.62
N ASN A 50 6.20 13.75 15.45
CA ASN A 50 6.90 13.66 14.18
C ASN A 50 5.98 13.11 13.08
N ARG A 51 5.22 12.06 13.40
CA ARG A 51 4.22 11.49 12.49
C ARG A 51 3.24 12.58 12.01
N ARG A 52 2.67 13.36 12.91
CA ARG A 52 1.76 14.47 12.56
C ARG A 52 2.44 15.55 11.72
N CYS A 53 3.71 15.86 11.98
CA CYS A 53 4.48 16.78 11.15
C CYS A 53 4.60 16.25 9.71
N PHE A 54 5.00 15.00 9.51
CA PHE A 54 5.07 14.40 8.17
C PHE A 54 3.72 14.34 7.46
N VAL A 55 2.64 13.98 8.18
CA VAL A 55 1.30 13.97 7.60
C VAL A 55 0.85 15.38 7.20
N SER A 56 1.17 16.41 7.99
CA SER A 56 0.80 17.80 7.70
C SER A 56 1.42 18.38 6.43
N VAL A 57 2.55 17.80 5.99
CA VAL A 57 3.24 18.18 4.74
C VAL A 57 2.99 17.18 3.60
N CYS A 58 1.92 16.39 3.69
CA CYS A 58 1.49 15.44 2.65
C CYS A 58 2.55 14.40 2.27
N THR A 59 3.37 13.95 3.23
CA THR A 59 4.42 12.93 3.01
C THR A 59 3.88 11.67 2.34
N GLY A 60 2.64 11.28 2.62
CA GLY A 60 1.97 10.15 1.97
C GLY A 60 1.96 10.27 0.44
N ARG A 61 1.78 11.47 -0.12
CA ARG A 61 1.79 11.70 -1.58
C ARG A 61 3.19 11.50 -2.17
N VAL A 62 4.21 12.01 -1.49
CA VAL A 62 5.61 11.85 -1.92
C VAL A 62 6.00 10.38 -1.92
N LEU A 63 5.61 9.64 -0.88
CA LEU A 63 5.86 8.20 -0.80
C LEU A 63 5.08 7.41 -1.87
N ALA A 64 3.83 7.77 -2.16
CA ALA A 64 3.05 7.13 -3.22
C ALA A 64 3.68 7.36 -4.61
N ALA A 65 4.07 8.60 -4.93
CA ALA A 65 4.74 8.92 -6.18
C ALA A 65 6.13 8.24 -6.30
N ALA A 66 6.85 8.14 -5.19
CA ALA A 66 8.11 7.40 -5.14
C ALA A 66 7.88 5.90 -5.40
N PHE A 67 6.84 5.31 -4.81
CA PHE A 67 6.47 3.92 -5.06
C PHE A 67 6.17 3.68 -6.55
N GLU A 68 5.34 4.51 -7.16
CA GLU A 68 5.01 4.44 -8.59
C GLU A 68 6.28 4.53 -9.47
N SER A 69 7.15 5.49 -9.18
CA SER A 69 8.41 5.68 -9.92
C SER A 69 9.36 4.49 -9.78
N LEU A 70 9.47 3.91 -8.58
CA LEU A 70 10.31 2.74 -8.32
C LEU A 70 9.72 1.47 -8.95
N ALA A 71 8.40 1.32 -8.93
CA ALA A 71 7.66 0.25 -9.58
C ALA A 71 7.88 0.28 -11.10
N ALA A 72 7.71 1.45 -11.73
CA ALA A 72 7.96 1.64 -13.16
C ALA A 72 9.42 1.34 -13.56
N ALA A 73 10.37 1.55 -12.65
CA ALA A 73 11.78 1.27 -12.86
C ALA A 73 12.19 -0.19 -12.55
N GLY A 74 11.28 -1.06 -12.08
CA GLY A 74 11.57 -2.45 -11.74
C GLY A 74 12.52 -2.63 -10.54
N LYS A 75 12.61 -1.65 -9.65
CA LYS A 75 13.57 -1.63 -8.52
C LYS A 75 13.04 -2.40 -7.31
N ALA A 76 12.93 -3.72 -7.42
CA ALA A 76 12.27 -4.59 -6.43
C ALA A 76 12.79 -4.45 -4.98
N GLY A 77 14.09 -4.22 -4.77
CA GLY A 77 14.69 -4.17 -3.42
C GLY A 77 14.24 -3.01 -2.53
N VAL A 78 13.90 -1.85 -3.11
CA VAL A 78 13.43 -0.65 -2.38
C VAL A 78 11.90 -0.65 -2.22
N LEU A 79 11.24 -1.50 -3.00
CA LEU A 79 9.81 -1.41 -3.23
C LEU A 79 9.00 -1.86 -2.00
N GLU A 80 9.55 -2.71 -1.13
CA GLU A 80 8.89 -3.14 0.12
C GLU A 80 9.00 -2.10 1.25
N ASP A 81 10.04 -1.25 1.25
CA ASP A 81 10.26 -0.24 2.29
C ASP A 81 9.24 0.90 2.19
N VAL A 82 8.79 1.22 0.96
CA VAL A 82 7.86 2.32 0.70
C VAL A 82 6.46 2.05 1.27
N PRO A 83 5.80 0.89 1.03
CA PRO A 83 4.56 0.52 1.73
C PRO A 83 4.70 0.58 3.25
N ALA A 84 5.85 0.17 3.78
CA ALA A 84 6.09 0.19 5.21
C ALA A 84 6.17 1.61 5.81
N ALA A 85 6.67 2.58 5.03
CA ALA A 85 6.63 4.00 5.34
C ALA A 85 5.21 4.59 5.17
N LEU A 86 4.50 4.22 4.10
CA LEU A 86 3.11 4.64 3.83
C LEU A 86 2.16 4.25 4.96
N VAL A 87 2.31 3.04 5.52
CA VAL A 87 1.53 2.59 6.69
C VAL A 87 1.69 3.52 7.89
N CYS A 88 2.86 4.13 8.07
CA CYS A 88 3.08 5.10 9.16
C CYS A 88 2.38 6.43 8.92
N MET A 89 1.96 6.71 7.68
CA MET A 89 1.28 7.95 7.27
C MET A 89 -0.24 7.81 7.18
N MET A 90 -0.79 6.62 7.47
CA MET A 90 -2.23 6.39 7.37
C MET A 90 -3.03 7.22 8.40
N PRO A 91 -4.27 7.64 8.06
CA PRO A 91 -4.96 7.43 6.77
C PRO A 91 -4.36 8.29 5.64
N LEU A 92 -4.33 7.73 4.43
CA LEU A 92 -3.83 8.43 3.23
C LEU A 92 -4.90 9.37 2.67
N ASP A 93 -4.49 10.52 2.13
CA ASP A 93 -5.39 11.40 1.40
C ASP A 93 -5.73 10.84 0.01
N GLU A 94 -6.75 11.40 -0.64
CA GLU A 94 -7.30 10.89 -1.90
C GLU A 94 -6.25 10.85 -3.04
N GLU A 95 -5.36 11.83 -3.10
CA GLU A 95 -4.30 11.89 -4.11
C GLU A 95 -3.32 10.73 -3.93
N ALA A 96 -2.85 10.53 -2.70
CA ALA A 96 -1.94 9.43 -2.38
C ALA A 96 -2.57 8.06 -2.68
N ALA A 97 -3.87 7.89 -2.39
CA ALA A 97 -4.60 6.66 -2.70
C ALA A 97 -4.70 6.40 -4.21
N ARG A 98 -4.99 7.44 -5.01
CA ARG A 98 -5.08 7.32 -6.47
C ARG A 98 -3.75 6.95 -7.12
N VAL A 99 -2.65 7.55 -6.65
CA VAL A 99 -1.29 7.22 -7.11
C VAL A 99 -0.88 5.80 -6.71
N LEU A 100 -1.38 5.26 -5.59
CA LEU A 100 -1.18 3.85 -5.27
C LEU A 100 -2.00 2.93 -6.19
N ALA A 101 -3.20 3.35 -6.60
CA ALA A 101 -4.03 2.59 -7.52
C ALA A 101 -3.40 2.44 -8.91
N SER A 102 -2.67 3.44 -9.43
CA SER A 102 -1.96 3.32 -10.71
C SER A 102 -0.85 2.24 -10.68
N SER A 103 -0.30 1.97 -9.50
CA SER A 103 0.80 1.02 -9.25
C SER A 103 0.35 -0.28 -8.56
N MET A 104 -0.96 -0.59 -8.63
CA MET A 104 -1.61 -1.73 -7.99
C MET A 104 -0.95 -3.09 -8.27
N GLY A 105 -0.50 -3.34 -9.51
CA GLY A 105 0.14 -4.62 -9.86
C GLY A 105 1.43 -4.88 -9.06
N SER A 106 2.17 -3.83 -8.70
CA SER A 106 3.35 -3.95 -7.84
C SER A 106 2.98 -4.26 -6.39
N LEU A 107 1.91 -3.63 -5.87
CA LEU A 107 1.37 -3.96 -4.54
C LEU A 107 0.88 -5.40 -4.47
N VAL A 108 0.17 -5.87 -5.49
CA VAL A 108 -0.28 -7.26 -5.62
C VAL A 108 0.91 -8.23 -5.62
N THR A 109 1.96 -7.90 -6.38
CA THR A 109 3.18 -8.72 -6.44
C THR A 109 3.84 -8.84 -5.07
N ILE A 110 3.98 -7.71 -4.34
CA ILE A 110 4.51 -7.72 -2.98
C ILE A 110 3.59 -8.49 -2.02
N ALA A 111 2.27 -8.34 -2.13
CA ALA A 111 1.30 -9.05 -1.29
C ALA A 111 1.36 -10.57 -1.47
N LYS A 112 1.65 -11.04 -2.69
CA LYS A 112 1.78 -12.47 -3.02
C LYS A 112 3.16 -13.05 -2.67
N HIS A 113 4.24 -12.31 -2.94
CA HIS A 113 5.61 -12.87 -2.95
C HIS A 113 6.61 -12.17 -2.03
N GLY A 114 6.24 -11.04 -1.41
CA GLY A 114 7.15 -10.26 -0.58
C GLY A 114 7.48 -10.93 0.77
N SER A 115 8.34 -10.26 1.54
CA SER A 115 8.60 -10.67 2.93
C SER A 115 7.32 -10.68 3.77
N LEU A 116 7.30 -11.42 4.89
CA LEU A 116 6.12 -11.48 5.77
C LEU A 116 5.57 -10.09 6.11
N LEU A 117 6.46 -9.17 6.49
CA LEU A 117 6.10 -7.78 6.79
C LEU A 117 5.77 -6.96 5.53
N GLY A 118 6.48 -7.21 4.42
CA GLY A 118 6.21 -6.58 3.12
C GLY A 118 4.80 -6.90 2.62
N ARG A 119 4.38 -8.16 2.74
CA ARG A 119 3.03 -8.62 2.38
C ARG A 119 1.96 -7.89 3.17
N LEU A 120 2.11 -7.81 4.49
CA LEU A 120 1.17 -7.07 5.34
C LEU A 120 1.09 -5.59 4.96
N ASN A 121 2.24 -4.92 4.81
CA ASN A 121 2.25 -3.50 4.44
C ASN A 121 1.64 -3.25 3.06
N ALA A 122 1.85 -4.16 2.10
CA ALA A 122 1.22 -4.10 0.79
C ALA A 122 -0.30 -4.26 0.89
N VAL A 123 -0.80 -5.17 1.72
CA VAL A 123 -2.25 -5.34 1.96
C VAL A 123 -2.87 -4.12 2.61
N LEU A 124 -2.19 -3.51 3.59
CA LEU A 124 -2.65 -2.26 4.20
C LEU A 124 -2.70 -1.12 3.17
N ALA A 125 -1.70 -1.02 2.29
CA ALA A 125 -1.68 -0.04 1.21
C ALA A 125 -2.80 -0.30 0.17
N ILE A 126 -3.03 -1.56 -0.21
CA ILE A 126 -4.17 -1.96 -1.05
C ILE A 126 -5.48 -1.59 -0.36
N LYS A 127 -5.63 -1.89 0.94
CA LYS A 127 -6.81 -1.52 1.74
C LYS A 127 -7.07 -0.01 1.67
N GLU A 128 -6.05 0.83 1.81
CA GLU A 128 -6.25 2.29 1.71
C GLU A 128 -6.54 2.76 0.30
N ALA A 129 -5.89 2.19 -0.72
CA ALA A 129 -6.22 2.50 -2.10
C ALA A 129 -7.68 2.12 -2.41
N VAL A 130 -8.16 0.99 -1.89
CA VAL A 130 -9.51 0.50 -2.19
C VAL A 130 -10.61 1.17 -1.38
N SER A 131 -10.28 1.77 -0.24
CA SER A 131 -11.26 2.40 0.66
C SER A 131 -11.74 3.77 0.15
N ARG A 132 -11.20 4.25 -0.98
CA ARG A 132 -11.60 5.52 -1.60
C ARG A 132 -12.52 5.26 -2.80
N ASP A 133 -13.65 5.97 -2.81
CA ASP A 133 -14.62 5.88 -3.89
C ASP A 133 -13.97 6.21 -5.24
N GLY A 134 -14.33 5.45 -6.27
CA GLY A 134 -13.84 5.66 -7.64
C GLY A 134 -12.48 5.06 -7.97
N ALA A 135 -11.73 4.52 -6.99
CA ALA A 135 -10.37 4.02 -7.19
C ALA A 135 -10.25 2.87 -8.22
N PHE A 136 -11.35 2.14 -8.50
CA PHE A 136 -11.39 1.03 -9.46
C PHE A 136 -12.13 1.34 -10.75
N VAL A 137 -12.74 2.52 -10.90
CA VAL A 137 -13.53 2.84 -12.09
C VAL A 137 -12.66 2.81 -13.36
N ASP A 138 -11.37 3.14 -13.22
CA ASP A 138 -10.40 3.16 -14.32
C ASP A 138 -9.47 1.93 -14.37
N LEU A 139 -9.65 0.96 -13.45
CA LEU A 139 -8.83 -0.25 -13.44
C LEU A 139 -9.37 -1.28 -14.43
N ALA A 140 -8.48 -1.85 -15.23
CA ALA A 140 -8.81 -2.94 -16.14
C ALA A 140 -9.29 -4.19 -15.38
N ASP A 141 -10.22 -4.94 -15.98
CA ASP A 141 -10.89 -6.08 -15.34
C ASP A 141 -9.93 -7.17 -14.84
N ASP A 142 -8.84 -7.41 -15.57
CA ASP A 142 -7.77 -8.34 -15.20
C ASP A 142 -7.04 -7.91 -13.92
N LYS A 143 -6.80 -6.60 -13.74
CA LYS A 143 -6.18 -6.06 -12.52
C LYS A 143 -7.09 -6.18 -11.31
N VAL A 144 -8.40 -5.99 -11.49
CA VAL A 144 -9.37 -6.19 -10.41
C VAL A 144 -9.34 -7.64 -9.93
N ASP A 145 -9.31 -8.58 -10.87
CA ASP A 145 -9.14 -10.00 -10.57
C ASP A 145 -7.82 -10.28 -9.82
N GLU A 146 -6.71 -9.69 -10.25
CA GLU A 146 -5.43 -9.84 -9.54
C GLU A 146 -5.45 -9.33 -8.08
N VAL A 147 -6.13 -8.21 -7.83
CA VAL A 147 -6.32 -7.65 -6.48
C VAL A 147 -7.19 -8.56 -5.63
N VAL A 148 -8.32 -9.02 -6.16
CA VAL A 148 -9.20 -9.97 -5.46
C VAL A 148 -8.45 -11.26 -5.12
N ASP A 149 -7.63 -11.78 -6.04
CA ASP A 149 -6.84 -12.99 -5.79
C ASP A 149 -5.81 -12.78 -4.68
N ALA A 150 -5.10 -11.65 -4.68
CA ALA A 150 -4.13 -11.34 -3.62
C ALA A 150 -4.81 -11.29 -2.24
N LEU A 151 -5.94 -10.59 -2.13
CA LEU A 151 -6.70 -10.49 -0.89
C LEU A 151 -7.19 -11.87 -0.43
N LEU A 152 -7.73 -12.69 -1.34
CA LEU A 152 -8.19 -14.05 -1.01
C LEU A 152 -7.04 -14.97 -0.60
N VAL A 153 -5.86 -14.85 -1.22
CA VAL A 153 -4.66 -15.60 -0.80
C VAL A 153 -4.29 -15.27 0.64
N ILE A 154 -4.34 -13.99 1.03
CA ILE A 154 -4.03 -13.55 2.39
C ILE A 154 -5.10 -13.97 3.40
N ILE A 155 -6.39 -13.90 3.02
CA ILE A 155 -7.49 -14.41 3.84
C ILE A 155 -7.32 -15.91 4.12
N LYS A 156 -6.98 -16.71 3.10
CA LYS A 156 -6.77 -18.16 3.23
C LYS A 156 -5.52 -18.54 3.99
N ALA A 157 -4.44 -17.78 3.82
CA ALA A 157 -3.15 -18.14 4.38
C ALA A 157 -3.11 -17.99 5.92
N LEU A 158 -4.16 -17.44 6.56
CA LEU A 158 -4.34 -17.30 8.02
C LEU A 158 -3.06 -16.86 8.75
N ILE A 159 -2.27 -15.98 8.12
CA ILE A 159 -0.90 -15.69 8.52
C ILE A 159 -0.87 -14.98 9.88
N CYS A 160 -1.85 -14.09 10.11
CA CYS A 160 -2.29 -13.69 11.44
C CYS A 160 -3.72 -13.10 11.40
N LEU A 161 -4.42 -13.07 12.54
CA LEU A 161 -5.79 -12.55 12.65
C LEU A 161 -5.92 -11.09 12.20
N GLN A 162 -4.89 -10.27 12.39
CA GLN A 162 -4.90 -8.87 11.98
C GLN A 162 -4.85 -8.73 10.46
N ASP A 163 -3.99 -9.49 9.78
CA ASP A 163 -3.86 -9.48 8.32
C ASP A 163 -5.16 -9.93 7.65
N THR A 164 -5.80 -10.98 8.19
CA THR A 164 -7.10 -11.46 7.72
C THR A 164 -8.19 -10.39 7.87
N LYS A 165 -8.25 -9.70 9.02
CA LYS A 165 -9.23 -8.62 9.23
C LYS A 165 -9.05 -7.48 8.24
N VAL A 166 -7.81 -7.05 8.00
CA VAL A 166 -7.48 -5.99 7.03
C VAL A 166 -7.90 -6.42 5.63
N ALA A 167 -7.58 -7.65 5.23
CA ALA A 167 -7.95 -8.17 3.92
C ALA A 167 -9.47 -8.28 3.75
N MET A 168 -10.21 -8.75 4.78
CA MET A 168 -11.67 -8.79 4.75
C MET A 168 -12.30 -7.41 4.58
N VAL A 169 -11.78 -6.39 5.28
CA VAL A 169 -12.25 -5.01 5.13
C VAL A 169 -11.96 -4.49 3.72
N ALA A 170 -10.77 -4.74 3.18
CA ALA A 170 -10.45 -4.37 1.80
C ALA A 170 -11.41 -5.04 0.79
N THR A 171 -11.66 -6.34 0.94
CA THR A 171 -12.60 -7.07 0.09
C THR A 171 -14.03 -6.53 0.20
N TYR A 172 -14.47 -6.16 1.40
CA TYR A 172 -15.78 -5.53 1.61
C TYR A 172 -15.90 -4.21 0.86
N HIS A 173 -14.91 -3.32 0.98
CA HIS A 173 -14.93 -2.04 0.27
C HIS A 173 -14.92 -2.24 -1.25
N LEU A 174 -14.11 -3.18 -1.73
CA LEU A 174 -14.04 -3.53 -3.15
C LEU A 174 -15.39 -4.03 -3.68
N ALA A 175 -16.03 -4.97 -2.98
CA ALA A 175 -17.35 -5.49 -3.35
C ALA A 175 -18.46 -4.43 -3.26
N SER A 176 -18.34 -3.48 -2.33
CA SER A 176 -19.33 -2.41 -2.17
C SER A 176 -19.24 -1.34 -3.25
N SER A 177 -18.10 -1.22 -3.94
CA SER A 177 -17.89 -0.18 -4.96
C SER A 177 -18.51 -0.48 -6.33
N ASP A 178 -18.70 -1.76 -6.68
CA ASP A 178 -19.21 -2.19 -8.00
C ASP A 178 -19.80 -3.60 -7.90
N GLU A 179 -21.03 -3.77 -8.37
CA GLU A 179 -21.77 -5.05 -8.38
C GLU A 179 -21.05 -6.16 -9.18
N ARG A 180 -20.33 -5.80 -10.25
CA ARG A 180 -19.50 -6.74 -11.02
C ARG A 180 -18.33 -7.25 -10.18
N VAL A 181 -17.75 -6.38 -9.35
CA VAL A 181 -16.66 -6.74 -8.44
C VAL A 181 -17.19 -7.59 -7.29
N ALA A 182 -18.38 -7.29 -6.77
CA ALA A 182 -19.08 -8.13 -5.81
C ALA A 182 -19.32 -9.55 -6.37
N ALA A 183 -19.84 -9.66 -7.60
CA ALA A 183 -20.06 -10.94 -8.25
C ALA A 183 -18.77 -11.77 -8.39
N ARG A 184 -17.65 -11.14 -8.79
CA ARG A 184 -16.34 -11.79 -8.87
C ARG A 184 -15.85 -12.32 -7.52
N VAL A 185 -15.98 -11.52 -6.46
CA VAL A 185 -15.61 -11.91 -5.10
C VAL A 185 -16.43 -13.13 -4.64
N VAL A 186 -17.76 -13.08 -4.83
CA VAL A 186 -18.67 -14.18 -4.49
C VAL A 186 -18.34 -15.44 -5.29
N TRP A 187 -18.14 -15.32 -6.60
CA TRP A 187 -17.86 -16.46 -7.47
C TRP A 187 -16.56 -17.16 -7.10
N ARG A 188 -15.51 -16.40 -6.79
CA ARG A 188 -14.22 -16.95 -6.34
C ARG A 188 -14.35 -17.64 -4.99
N LEU A 189 -14.98 -17.00 -4.00
CA LEU A 189 -15.23 -17.60 -2.69
C LEU A 189 -16.06 -18.89 -2.80
N TRP A 190 -17.07 -18.90 -3.67
CA TRP A 190 -17.92 -20.06 -3.92
C TRP A 190 -17.11 -21.23 -4.50
N ILE A 191 -16.35 -20.99 -5.57
CA ILE A 191 -15.45 -21.99 -6.16
C ILE A 191 -14.52 -22.57 -5.10
N LEU A 192 -13.92 -21.70 -4.29
CA LEU A 192 -12.99 -22.11 -3.26
C LEU A 192 -13.62 -23.01 -2.21
N HIS A 193 -14.85 -22.71 -1.78
CA HIS A 193 -15.59 -23.54 -0.85
C HIS A 193 -15.97 -24.90 -1.46
N THR A 194 -16.43 -24.93 -2.73
CA THR A 194 -16.71 -26.20 -3.44
C THR A 194 -15.47 -27.06 -3.63
N TYR A 195 -14.32 -26.48 -3.96
CA TYR A 195 -13.08 -27.24 -4.12
C TYR A 195 -12.56 -27.81 -2.81
N THR A 196 -12.65 -27.08 -1.69
CA THR A 196 -12.26 -27.63 -0.38
C THR A 196 -13.25 -28.69 0.11
N ALA A 197 -14.56 -28.53 -0.11
CA ALA A 197 -15.56 -29.53 0.24
C ALA A 197 -15.35 -30.83 -0.56
N CYS A 198 -15.13 -30.73 -1.87
CA CYS A 198 -14.87 -31.89 -2.73
C CYS A 198 -13.56 -32.64 -2.40
N ILE A 199 -12.55 -31.97 -1.83
CA ILE A 199 -11.29 -32.64 -1.42
C ILE A 199 -11.47 -33.42 -0.10
N PHE A 200 -12.33 -32.95 0.81
CA PHE A 200 -12.62 -33.65 2.07
C PHE A 200 -13.66 -34.77 1.92
N ASP A 201 -14.49 -34.77 0.87
CA ASP A 201 -15.43 -35.85 0.56
C ASP A 201 -14.78 -37.06 -0.18
N TRP A 202 -13.47 -37.01 -0.45
CA TRP A 202 -12.69 -38.06 -1.12
C TRP A 202 -11.64 -38.76 -0.24
N VAL A 203 -11.65 -38.52 1.08
CA VAL A 203 -10.85 -39.24 2.10
C VAL A 203 -11.77 -39.87 3.12
#